data_AF-A0A9D8H3Z8-F1
#
_entry.id   AF-A0A9D8H3Z8-F1
#
_cell.length_a   1.000
_cell.length_b   1.000
_cell.length_c   1.000
_cell.angle_alpha   90.00
_cell.angle_beta   90.00
_cell.angle_gamma   90.00
#
_symmetry.space_group_name_H-M   'P 1'
#
loop_
_entity.id
_entity.type
_entity.pdbx_description
1 polymer ?
#
loop_
_entity_poly.entity_id
_entity_poly.type
_entity_poly.pdbx_seq_one_letter_code
_entity_poly.pdbx_strand_id
1 'polypeptide(L)'
;MSATDNASLAGVTVKANGVVIEERQTACDLIPNGPARSFKPCPTFANWNIPVNTETLPDGENSIEACVHDLSFDPRARNSTCETRTIQVDNSCPSSGGTEATAIGAVLQSGNGLPADAIRVRSDRGATARGTLDGPGNVAGSTVCLYENVDLPGDGRELVDTAKVRNDGSFALDVDPGPSRLFDVVYRYDDAVREEEGLRLESVVVPTFKVVGRKMLHNGQNVRFRGRIPGPNADGRGISLQARAGRKWRTFKQVRADSRGEFRGLYRFTQTFGLAQYTFRARVKKQGNYPYSPGHSLLRMVTVRG
;
A
#
# COMPACT_ATOMS: atom_id res chain seq x y z
N MET A 1 -17.65 26.32 -9.55
CA MET A 1 -18.54 26.40 -8.37
C MET A 1 -19.63 27.43 -8.63
N SER A 2 -20.89 27.11 -8.35
CA SER A 2 -22.02 28.02 -8.52
C SER A 2 -22.47 28.56 -7.17
N ALA A 3 -22.56 29.88 -7.04
CA ALA A 3 -22.97 30.57 -5.81
C ALA A 3 -24.28 31.31 -6.03
N THR A 4 -25.26 31.14 -5.14
CA THR A 4 -26.53 31.88 -5.13
C THR A 4 -26.77 32.48 -3.75
N ASP A 5 -27.03 33.78 -3.69
CA ASP A 5 -27.49 34.46 -2.47
C ASP A 5 -28.72 35.33 -2.77
N ASN A 6 -29.70 35.29 -1.86
CA ASN A 6 -30.93 36.08 -1.94
C ASN A 6 -30.72 37.55 -1.54
N ALA A 7 -29.61 37.88 -0.86
CA ALA A 7 -29.31 39.22 -0.35
C ALA A 7 -28.33 40.00 -1.23
N SER A 8 -27.10 39.51 -1.45
CA SER A 8 -26.12 40.04 -2.43
C SER A 8 -24.78 39.29 -2.30
N LEU A 9 -24.24 38.72 -3.39
CA LEU A 9 -22.96 38.00 -3.39
C LEU A 9 -21.78 38.97 -3.62
N ALA A 10 -20.97 39.22 -2.59
CA ALA A 10 -19.78 40.08 -2.72
C ALA A 10 -18.53 39.32 -3.17
N GLY A 11 -18.43 38.03 -2.89
CA GLY A 11 -17.31 37.23 -3.37
C GLY A 11 -17.30 35.79 -2.86
N VAL A 12 -16.18 35.12 -3.12
CA VAL A 12 -15.86 33.78 -2.64
C VAL A 12 -14.43 33.73 -2.13
N THR A 13 -14.22 32.97 -1.05
CA THR A 13 -12.91 32.55 -0.56
C THR A 13 -12.83 31.04 -0.67
N VAL A 14 -11.76 30.52 -1.27
CA VAL A 14 -11.48 29.07 -1.32
C VAL A 14 -10.29 28.78 -0.41
N LYS A 15 -10.41 27.74 0.40
CA LYS A 15 -9.37 27.26 1.31
C LYS A 15 -9.07 25.81 1.04
N ALA A 16 -7.80 25.44 1.10
CA ALA A 16 -7.36 24.06 1.21
C ALA A 16 -6.81 23.82 2.63
N ASN A 17 -7.34 22.83 3.34
CA ASN A 17 -6.96 22.50 4.71
C ASN A 17 -6.99 23.72 5.65
N GLY A 18 -7.96 24.61 5.46
CA GLY A 18 -8.12 25.85 6.22
C GLY A 18 -7.22 27.02 5.80
N VAL A 19 -6.32 26.83 4.84
CA VAL A 19 -5.45 27.88 4.28
C VAL A 19 -6.10 28.47 3.03
N VAL A 20 -6.26 29.80 2.96
CA VAL A 20 -6.81 30.47 1.78
C VAL A 20 -5.88 30.26 0.58
N ILE A 21 -6.42 29.68 -0.49
CA ILE A 21 -5.71 29.42 -1.75
C ILE A 21 -6.17 30.32 -2.89
N GLU A 22 -7.39 30.86 -2.83
CA GLU A 22 -7.93 31.80 -3.82
C GLU A 22 -8.98 32.70 -3.13
N GLU A 23 -9.03 33.97 -3.52
CA GLU A 23 -10.12 34.88 -3.16
C GLU A 23 -10.57 35.64 -4.43
N ARG A 24 -11.89 35.68 -4.67
CA ARG A 24 -12.47 36.45 -5.77
C ARG A 24 -13.61 37.32 -5.29
N GLN A 25 -13.64 38.55 -5.79
CA GLN A 25 -14.69 39.52 -5.51
C GLN A 25 -15.56 39.69 -6.74
N THR A 26 -16.86 39.94 -6.55
CA THR A 26 -17.75 40.40 -7.60
C THR A 26 -17.62 41.91 -7.76
N ALA A 27 -18.02 42.43 -8.91
CA ALA A 27 -18.17 43.87 -9.09
C ALA A 27 -19.46 44.31 -8.38
N CYS A 28 -19.31 45.01 -7.25
CA CYS A 28 -20.42 45.65 -6.53
C CYS A 28 -20.51 47.14 -6.88
N ASP A 29 -21.73 47.68 -6.96
CA ASP A 29 -22.00 49.10 -7.22
C ASP A 29 -21.82 49.96 -5.96
N LEU A 30 -20.58 50.37 -5.72
CA LEU A 30 -20.16 51.12 -4.54
C LEU A 30 -19.73 52.55 -4.88
N ILE A 31 -19.82 53.44 -3.90
CA ILE A 31 -19.09 54.71 -3.93
C ILE A 31 -17.62 54.41 -3.59
N PRO A 32 -16.61 54.97 -4.29
CA PRO A 32 -15.21 54.79 -3.92
C PRO A 32 -14.96 55.14 -2.45
N ASN A 33 -14.46 54.18 -1.66
CA ASN A 33 -14.29 54.30 -0.20
C ASN A 33 -15.57 54.72 0.57
N GLY A 34 -16.74 54.44 0.00
CA GLY A 34 -18.02 54.89 0.53
C GLY A 34 -19.08 53.77 0.53
N PRO A 35 -20.33 54.11 0.88
CA PRO A 35 -21.39 53.12 1.02
C PRO A 35 -21.85 52.57 -0.34
N ALA A 36 -22.66 51.52 -0.28
CA ALA A 36 -23.36 50.98 -1.44
C ALA A 36 -24.31 52.03 -2.04
N ARG A 37 -24.39 52.09 -3.38
CA ARG A 37 -25.29 53.01 -4.10
C ARG A 37 -26.75 52.54 -4.14
N SER A 38 -26.98 51.25 -3.85
CA SER A 38 -28.31 50.64 -3.83
C SER A 38 -28.41 49.55 -2.75
N PHE A 39 -29.63 49.13 -2.42
CA PHE A 39 -29.87 48.04 -1.46
C PHE A 39 -29.45 46.65 -1.96
N LYS A 40 -29.24 46.49 -3.28
CA LYS A 40 -28.70 45.27 -3.89
C LYS A 40 -27.49 45.62 -4.75
N PRO A 41 -26.36 45.97 -4.11
CA PRO A 41 -25.21 46.51 -4.83
C PRO A 41 -24.39 45.44 -5.55
N CYS A 42 -24.47 44.18 -5.12
CA CYS A 42 -23.75 43.07 -5.74
C CYS A 42 -24.72 42.12 -6.46
N PRO A 43 -24.26 41.38 -7.48
CA PRO A 43 -25.08 40.38 -8.15
C PRO A 43 -25.56 39.30 -7.17
N THR A 44 -26.67 38.63 -7.49
CA THR A 44 -27.22 37.51 -6.69
C THR A 44 -26.71 36.14 -7.12
N PHE A 45 -25.97 36.11 -8.23
CA PHE A 45 -25.39 34.90 -8.81
C PHE A 45 -24.03 35.20 -9.45
N ALA A 46 -23.06 34.33 -9.22
CA ALA A 46 -21.82 34.27 -9.99
C ALA A 46 -21.41 32.81 -10.19
N ASN A 47 -20.70 32.58 -11.29
CA ASN A 47 -20.07 31.30 -11.58
C ASN A 47 -18.56 31.52 -11.77
N TRP A 48 -17.77 30.78 -11.00
CA TRP A 48 -16.32 30.80 -11.10
C TRP A 48 -15.78 29.40 -11.32
N ASN A 49 -14.81 29.31 -12.24
CA ASN A 49 -13.91 28.17 -12.33
C ASN A 49 -12.59 28.55 -11.64
N ILE A 50 -12.27 27.87 -10.54
CA ILE A 50 -11.09 28.14 -9.71
C ILE A 50 -10.23 26.87 -9.78
N PRO A 51 -9.10 26.88 -10.50
CA PRO A 51 -8.19 25.75 -10.51
C PRO A 51 -7.51 25.63 -9.15
N VAL A 52 -7.36 24.39 -8.66
CA VAL A 52 -6.63 24.09 -7.43
C VAL A 52 -5.41 23.27 -7.81
N ASN A 53 -4.21 23.76 -7.50
CA ASN A 53 -2.98 23.02 -7.75
C ASN A 53 -2.77 21.96 -6.66
N THR A 54 -3.14 20.71 -6.96
CA THR A 54 -3.03 19.58 -6.02
C THR A 54 -1.59 19.17 -5.74
N GLU A 55 -0.61 19.55 -6.57
CA GLU A 55 0.82 19.28 -6.31
C GLU A 55 1.33 20.00 -5.06
N THR A 56 0.65 21.06 -4.63
CA THR A 56 0.99 21.83 -3.42
C THR A 56 0.33 21.29 -2.15
N LEU A 57 -0.56 20.31 -2.28
CA LEU A 57 -1.27 19.70 -1.17
C LEU A 57 -0.54 18.45 -0.68
N PRO A 58 -0.57 18.13 0.63
CA PRO A 58 0.00 16.89 1.15
C PRO A 58 -0.74 15.65 0.63
N ASP A 59 -0.03 14.52 0.58
CA ASP A 59 -0.64 13.22 0.25
C ASP A 59 -1.72 12.83 1.26
N GLY A 60 -2.79 12.20 0.76
CA GLY A 60 -3.95 11.75 1.51
C GLY A 60 -5.17 12.66 1.38
N GLU A 61 -6.03 12.60 2.39
CA GLU A 61 -7.28 13.36 2.42
C GLU A 61 -7.01 14.85 2.66
N ASN A 62 -7.52 15.69 1.75
CA ASN A 62 -7.46 17.14 1.83
C ASN A 62 -8.87 17.73 1.82
N SER A 63 -9.12 18.75 2.63
CA SER A 63 -10.40 19.46 2.63
C SER A 63 -10.31 20.71 1.75
N ILE A 64 -11.24 20.85 0.82
CA ILE A 64 -11.44 22.05 0.01
C ILE A 64 -12.73 22.70 0.50
N GLU A 65 -12.61 23.84 1.16
CA GLU A 65 -13.72 24.65 1.63
C GLU A 65 -13.86 25.87 0.72
N ALA A 66 -15.07 26.15 0.27
CA ALA A 66 -15.36 27.40 -0.40
C ALA A 66 -16.49 28.13 0.29
N CYS A 67 -16.20 29.36 0.71
CA CYS A 67 -17.10 30.23 1.42
C CYS A 67 -17.52 31.38 0.52
N VAL A 68 -18.82 31.50 0.27
CA VAL A 68 -19.40 32.70 -0.34
C VAL A 68 -19.70 33.71 0.73
N HIS A 69 -19.44 35.00 0.47
CA HIS A 69 -19.64 36.07 1.44
C HIS A 69 -20.51 37.18 0.88
N ASP A 70 -21.29 37.79 1.77
CA ASP A 70 -22.06 38.99 1.48
C ASP A 70 -21.20 40.26 1.53
N LEU A 71 -21.79 41.38 1.10
CA LEU A 71 -21.14 42.67 1.21
C LEU A 71 -21.23 43.17 2.64
N SER A 72 -20.07 43.31 3.30
CA SER A 72 -19.97 44.02 4.58
C SER A 72 -18.77 44.95 4.59
N PHE A 73 -18.97 46.13 5.19
CA PHE A 73 -17.90 47.11 5.44
C PHE A 73 -17.14 46.83 6.74
N ASP A 74 -17.61 45.88 7.56
CA ASP A 74 -16.85 45.31 8.68
C ASP A 74 -16.48 43.85 8.33
N PRO A 75 -15.18 43.54 8.13
CA PRO A 75 -14.70 42.19 7.83
C PRO A 75 -15.12 41.14 8.87
N ARG A 76 -15.43 41.54 10.10
CA ARG A 76 -15.86 40.65 11.21
C ARG A 76 -17.36 40.39 11.23
N ALA A 77 -18.14 41.16 10.48
CA ALA A 77 -19.59 41.05 10.40
C ALA A 77 -20.08 40.50 9.06
N ARG A 78 -19.18 39.99 8.21
CA ARG A 78 -19.55 39.33 6.95
C ARG A 78 -20.31 38.06 7.25
N ASN A 79 -21.50 37.92 6.66
CA ASN A 79 -22.18 36.64 6.64
C ASN A 79 -21.53 35.78 5.55
N SER A 80 -21.31 34.51 5.87
CA SER A 80 -20.71 33.57 4.93
C SER A 80 -21.37 32.22 4.99
N THR A 81 -21.56 31.61 3.82
CA THR A 81 -22.00 30.22 3.71
C THR A 81 -20.88 29.44 3.04
N CYS A 82 -20.49 28.31 3.63
CA CYS A 82 -19.40 27.49 3.12
C CYS A 82 -19.88 26.11 2.69
N GLU A 83 -19.33 25.60 1.59
CA GLU A 83 -19.42 24.20 1.19
C GLU A 83 -18.01 23.59 1.27
N THR A 84 -17.91 22.44 1.93
CA THR A 84 -16.65 21.70 2.06
C THR A 84 -16.74 20.37 1.33
N ARG A 85 -15.70 20.06 0.56
CA ARG A 85 -15.51 18.77 -0.09
C ARG A 85 -14.17 18.19 0.30
N THR A 86 -14.08 16.87 0.36
CA THR A 86 -12.80 16.17 0.53
C THR A 86 -12.31 15.68 -0.83
N ILE A 87 -11.00 15.78 -1.05
CA ILE A 87 -10.31 15.21 -2.19
C ILE A 87 -9.18 14.31 -1.68
N GLN A 88 -8.88 13.24 -2.40
CA GLN A 88 -7.68 12.44 -2.15
C GLN A 88 -6.58 12.94 -3.08
N VAL A 89 -5.47 13.36 -2.50
CA VAL A 89 -4.27 13.78 -3.24
C VAL A 89 -3.23 12.69 -3.08
N ASP A 90 -2.57 12.35 -4.17
CA ASP A 90 -1.43 11.47 -4.17
C ASP A 90 -0.41 12.06 -5.12
N ASN A 91 0.63 12.68 -4.57
CA ASN A 91 1.77 13.25 -5.27
C ASN A 91 3.01 12.34 -5.16
N SER A 92 2.84 11.11 -4.63
CA SER A 92 3.97 10.19 -4.40
C SER A 92 4.57 9.69 -5.72
N CYS A 93 3.72 9.39 -6.73
CA CYS A 93 4.21 9.09 -8.08
C CYS A 93 4.63 10.39 -8.77
N PRO A 94 5.94 10.56 -9.07
CA PRO A 94 6.43 11.77 -9.70
C PRO A 94 5.80 11.97 -11.07
N SER A 95 5.74 13.23 -11.54
CA SER A 95 5.32 13.54 -12.92
C SER A 95 6.03 12.60 -13.88
N SER A 96 5.24 11.82 -14.63
CA SER A 96 5.79 10.71 -15.38
C SER A 96 6.68 11.19 -16.52
N GLY A 97 6.54 12.44 -16.94
CA GLY A 97 7.12 12.95 -18.18
C GLY A 97 6.61 12.18 -19.40
N GLY A 98 7.00 12.64 -20.60
CA GLY A 98 6.59 12.02 -21.86
C GLY A 98 5.31 12.61 -22.43
N THR A 99 4.36 11.76 -22.81
CA THR A 99 3.17 12.12 -23.60
C THR A 99 1.94 11.39 -23.09
N GLU A 100 0.75 11.83 -23.49
CA GLU A 100 -0.48 11.10 -23.20
C GLU A 100 -0.40 9.63 -23.66
N ALA A 101 -0.86 8.72 -22.79
CA ALA A 101 -0.99 7.29 -23.08
C ALA A 101 -2.46 6.88 -23.20
N THR A 102 -2.72 5.92 -24.10
CA THR A 102 -4.06 5.36 -24.32
C THR A 102 -4.31 4.13 -23.46
N ALA A 103 -3.29 3.32 -23.19
CA ALA A 103 -3.42 2.09 -22.42
C ALA A 103 -2.16 1.82 -21.60
N ILE A 104 -2.37 1.21 -20.45
CA ILE A 104 -1.33 0.55 -19.66
C ILE A 104 -1.82 -0.87 -19.40
N GLY A 105 -0.91 -1.83 -19.42
CA GLY A 105 -1.20 -3.20 -19.02
C GLY A 105 -0.02 -3.78 -18.26
N ALA A 106 -0.27 -4.53 -17.20
CA ALA A 106 0.77 -5.17 -16.40
C ALA A 106 0.36 -6.53 -15.87
N VAL A 107 1.37 -7.37 -15.63
CA VAL A 107 1.24 -8.73 -15.08
C VAL A 107 2.37 -9.00 -14.10
N LEU A 108 2.13 -9.87 -13.12
CA LEU A 108 3.15 -10.32 -12.18
C LEU A 108 3.87 -11.56 -12.70
N GLN A 109 5.18 -11.63 -12.47
CA GLN A 109 5.99 -12.80 -12.80
C GLN A 109 7.00 -13.10 -11.68
N SER A 110 7.10 -14.37 -11.27
CA SER A 110 8.14 -14.81 -10.32
C SER A 110 9.20 -15.65 -11.03
N GLY A 111 10.44 -15.11 -11.10
CA GLY A 111 11.54 -15.77 -11.80
C GLY A 111 11.16 -16.12 -13.24
N ASN A 112 11.32 -17.39 -13.62
CA ASN A 112 10.96 -17.90 -14.95
C ASN A 112 9.52 -18.45 -15.03
N GLY A 113 8.67 -18.13 -14.05
CA GLY A 113 7.26 -18.50 -14.07
C GLY A 113 6.49 -17.84 -15.21
N LEU A 114 5.28 -18.33 -15.49
CA LEU A 114 4.38 -17.67 -16.43
C LEU A 114 3.89 -16.35 -15.83
N PRO A 115 3.83 -15.25 -16.62
CA PRO A 115 3.20 -14.02 -16.18
C PRO A 115 1.69 -14.23 -15.93
N ALA A 116 1.16 -13.59 -14.89
CA ALA A 116 -0.27 -13.64 -14.54
C ALA A 116 -0.65 -12.47 -13.63
N ASP A 117 -1.92 -12.10 -13.64
CA ASP A 117 -2.48 -11.06 -12.75
C ASP A 117 -2.44 -11.50 -11.28
N ALA A 118 -2.46 -12.80 -11.03
CA ALA A 118 -2.35 -13.39 -9.71
C ALA A 118 -1.24 -14.45 -9.65
N ILE A 119 -0.27 -14.25 -8.76
CA ILE A 119 0.82 -15.20 -8.53
C ILE A 119 0.91 -15.61 -7.06
N ARG A 120 1.53 -16.77 -6.84
CA ARG A 120 1.83 -17.29 -5.50
C ARG A 120 3.32 -17.52 -5.36
N VAL A 121 3.93 -16.86 -4.38
CA VAL A 121 5.38 -16.94 -4.12
C VAL A 121 5.66 -17.31 -2.66
N ARG A 122 6.90 -17.63 -2.35
CA ARG A 122 7.34 -17.75 -0.96
C ARG A 122 7.61 -16.35 -0.39
N SER A 123 7.42 -16.18 0.91
CA SER A 123 7.69 -14.92 1.63
C SER A 123 9.13 -14.44 1.56
N ASP A 124 10.06 -15.27 1.12
CA ASP A 124 11.48 -14.95 0.93
C ASP A 124 11.86 -14.79 -0.55
N ARG A 125 10.86 -14.60 -1.42
CA ARG A 125 11.03 -14.38 -2.86
C ARG A 125 10.22 -13.17 -3.30
N GLY A 126 10.86 -12.31 -4.09
CA GLY A 126 10.19 -11.25 -4.81
C GLY A 126 9.59 -11.72 -6.12
N ALA A 127 9.05 -10.77 -6.87
CA ALA A 127 8.51 -10.92 -8.20
C ALA A 127 8.88 -9.67 -9.03
N THR A 128 8.37 -9.61 -10.26
CA THR A 128 8.47 -8.43 -11.11
C THR A 128 7.08 -8.15 -11.66
N ALA A 129 6.62 -6.90 -11.59
CA ALA A 129 5.49 -6.43 -12.37
C ALA A 129 6.01 -5.98 -13.74
N ARG A 130 5.56 -6.63 -14.81
CA ARG A 130 5.99 -6.36 -16.19
C ARG A 130 4.81 -5.91 -17.00
N GLY A 131 5.02 -4.95 -17.88
CA GLY A 131 3.93 -4.38 -18.64
C GLY A 131 4.36 -3.58 -19.85
N THR A 132 3.37 -3.04 -20.53
CA THR A 132 3.52 -2.11 -21.66
C THR A 132 2.70 -0.86 -21.41
N LEU A 133 3.25 0.26 -21.87
CA LEU A 133 2.56 1.54 -21.95
C LEU A 133 2.42 1.89 -23.42
N ASP A 134 1.20 2.15 -23.88
CA ASP A 134 0.88 2.39 -25.28
C ASP A 134 0.18 3.75 -25.43
N GLY A 135 0.60 4.53 -26.43
CA GLY A 135 0.06 5.86 -26.70
C GLY A 135 0.38 6.36 -28.12
N PRO A 136 -0.28 7.45 -28.56
CA PRO A 136 -0.07 8.03 -29.90
C PRO A 136 1.30 8.70 -30.06
N GLY A 137 1.96 9.07 -28.96
CA GLY A 137 3.29 9.69 -28.97
C GLY A 137 4.37 8.75 -28.44
N ASN A 138 5.61 9.27 -28.36
CA ASN A 138 6.72 8.53 -27.78
C ASN A 138 6.61 8.49 -26.25
N VAL A 139 6.30 7.32 -25.71
CA VAL A 139 6.20 7.04 -24.27
C VAL A 139 7.53 6.62 -23.64
N ALA A 140 8.61 6.48 -24.43
CA ALA A 140 9.90 6.08 -23.91
C ALA A 140 10.50 7.13 -22.97
N GLY A 141 11.08 6.69 -21.85
CA GLY A 141 11.62 7.57 -20.81
C GLY A 141 10.58 8.12 -19.83
N SER A 142 9.29 7.87 -20.07
CA SER A 142 8.23 8.10 -19.11
C SER A 142 8.42 7.24 -17.85
N THR A 143 7.94 7.72 -16.70
CA THR A 143 7.95 6.98 -15.43
C THR A 143 6.62 6.25 -15.24
N VAL A 144 6.67 4.99 -14.84
CA VAL A 144 5.52 4.26 -14.28
C VAL A 144 5.78 3.97 -12.81
N CYS A 145 4.72 3.89 -12.03
CA CYS A 145 4.76 3.76 -10.58
C CYS A 145 4.07 2.47 -10.14
N LEU A 146 4.72 1.71 -9.27
CA LEU A 146 4.16 0.54 -8.63
C LEU A 146 3.72 0.90 -7.22
N TYR A 147 2.43 0.78 -6.97
CA TYR A 147 1.89 0.91 -5.64
C TYR A 147 1.56 -0.45 -5.06
N GLU A 148 1.67 -0.58 -3.74
CA GLU A 148 1.24 -1.76 -3.01
C GLU A 148 0.20 -1.43 -1.94
N ASN A 149 -0.62 -2.42 -1.62
CA ASN A 149 -1.51 -2.41 -0.47
C ASN A 149 -1.41 -3.78 0.22
N VAL A 150 -0.98 -3.83 1.48
CA VAL A 150 -0.89 -5.09 2.23
C VAL A 150 -2.29 -5.57 2.57
N ASP A 151 -2.53 -6.88 2.47
CA ASP A 151 -3.81 -7.52 2.84
C ASP A 151 -4.03 -7.49 4.38
N LEU A 152 -4.20 -6.29 4.92
CA LEU A 152 -4.43 -5.94 6.31
C LEU A 152 -5.49 -4.83 6.42
N PRO A 153 -6.41 -4.90 7.41
CA PRO A 153 -7.40 -3.85 7.61
C PRO A 153 -6.76 -2.49 7.94
N GLY A 154 -7.17 -1.46 7.23
CA GLY A 154 -6.73 -0.08 7.46
C GLY A 154 -5.36 0.25 6.86
N ASP A 155 -4.75 -0.66 6.11
CA ASP A 155 -3.52 -0.36 5.38
C ASP A 155 -3.84 0.47 4.12
N GLY A 156 -2.99 1.46 3.87
CA GLY A 156 -3.11 2.38 2.74
C GLY A 156 -2.33 1.88 1.54
N ARG A 157 -2.59 2.50 0.40
CA ARG A 157 -1.78 2.34 -0.80
C ARG A 157 -0.44 3.09 -0.59
N GLU A 158 0.69 2.45 -0.88
CA GLU A 158 2.04 3.04 -0.77
C GLU A 158 2.80 2.87 -2.08
N LEU A 159 3.53 3.90 -2.53
CA LEU A 159 4.43 3.81 -3.67
C LEU A 159 5.68 3.02 -3.27
N VAL A 160 5.98 1.92 -3.96
CA VAL A 160 7.10 1.02 -3.61
C VAL A 160 8.16 0.87 -4.69
N ASP A 161 7.83 1.17 -5.94
CA ASP A 161 8.83 1.20 -7.01
C ASP A 161 8.44 2.15 -8.13
N THR A 162 9.43 2.59 -8.92
CA THR A 162 9.23 3.35 -10.14
C THR A 162 10.16 2.84 -11.24
N ALA A 163 9.69 2.84 -12.48
CA ALA A 163 10.48 2.39 -13.62
C ALA A 163 10.34 3.32 -14.80
N LYS A 164 11.41 3.39 -15.61
CA LYS A 164 11.37 4.06 -16.91
C LYS A 164 10.87 3.13 -18.00
N VAL A 165 9.94 3.64 -18.80
CA VAL A 165 9.41 2.98 -19.99
C VAL A 165 10.50 2.94 -21.05
N ARG A 166 10.70 1.77 -21.67
CA ARG A 166 11.70 1.56 -22.72
C ARG A 166 11.20 2.04 -24.08
N ASN A 167 12.08 2.02 -25.08
CA ASN A 167 11.79 2.46 -26.44
C ASN A 167 10.68 1.64 -27.13
N ASP A 168 10.47 0.39 -26.69
CA ASP A 168 9.42 -0.51 -27.18
C ASP A 168 8.12 -0.42 -26.35
N GLY A 169 7.99 0.59 -25.49
CA GLY A 169 6.85 0.76 -24.59
C GLY A 169 6.86 -0.17 -23.38
N SER A 170 7.83 -1.09 -23.26
CA SER A 170 7.88 -2.02 -22.13
C SER A 170 8.43 -1.39 -20.85
N PHE A 171 7.98 -1.89 -19.70
CA PHE A 171 8.54 -1.57 -18.40
C PHE A 171 8.61 -2.80 -17.49
N ALA A 172 9.41 -2.70 -16.44
CA ALA A 172 9.51 -3.71 -15.39
C ALA A 172 9.75 -3.01 -14.06
N LEU A 173 8.94 -3.34 -13.06
CA LEU A 173 8.97 -2.85 -11.70
C LEU A 173 9.28 -4.02 -10.76
N ASP A 174 10.14 -3.80 -9.78
CA ASP A 174 10.55 -4.80 -8.81
C ASP A 174 9.48 -4.92 -7.70
N VAL A 175 9.14 -6.17 -7.37
CA VAL A 175 8.25 -6.49 -6.25
C VAL A 175 9.07 -7.20 -5.19
N ASP A 176 9.35 -6.51 -4.09
CA ASP A 176 10.17 -7.05 -3.02
C ASP A 176 9.55 -8.29 -2.35
N PRO A 177 10.35 -9.18 -1.74
CA PRO A 177 9.82 -10.23 -0.88
C PRO A 177 9.04 -9.66 0.30
N GLY A 178 7.91 -10.25 0.66
CA GLY A 178 7.11 -9.71 1.75
C GLY A 178 5.77 -10.40 1.95
N PRO A 179 4.81 -9.72 2.60
CA PRO A 179 3.46 -10.24 2.82
C PRO A 179 2.66 -10.36 1.52
N SER A 180 1.50 -10.98 1.62
CA SER A 180 0.49 -10.92 0.57
C SER A 180 0.04 -9.47 0.37
N ARG A 181 0.01 -9.04 -0.88
CA ARG A 181 -0.27 -7.66 -1.29
C ARG A 181 -1.10 -7.63 -2.57
N LEU A 182 -1.82 -6.55 -2.75
CA LEU A 182 -2.34 -6.10 -4.04
C LEU A 182 -1.39 -5.03 -4.58
N PHE A 183 -1.25 -4.98 -5.90
CA PHE A 183 -0.45 -4.00 -6.58
C PHE A 183 -1.22 -3.36 -7.70
N ASP A 184 -0.95 -2.08 -7.87
CA ASP A 184 -1.53 -1.25 -8.92
C ASP A 184 -0.39 -0.53 -9.65
N VAL A 185 -0.39 -0.59 -10.98
CA VAL A 185 0.61 0.09 -11.81
C VAL A 185 -0.01 1.34 -12.41
N VAL A 186 0.60 2.49 -12.14
CA VAL A 186 0.06 3.80 -12.50
C VAL A 186 1.00 4.53 -13.45
N TYR A 187 0.38 5.18 -14.44
CA TYR A 187 0.99 6.20 -15.27
C TYR A 187 0.16 7.49 -15.20
N ARG A 188 0.83 8.63 -14.98
CA ARG A 188 0.19 9.96 -14.88
C ARG A 188 0.78 10.94 -15.88
N TYR A 189 -0.06 11.56 -16.69
CA TYR A 189 0.33 12.59 -17.64
C TYR A 189 -0.72 13.70 -17.63
N ASP A 190 -0.32 14.93 -17.27
CA ASP A 190 -1.24 16.03 -16.96
C ASP A 190 -2.37 15.55 -16.03
N ASP A 191 -3.64 15.82 -16.38
CA ASP A 191 -4.81 15.37 -15.63
C ASP A 191 -5.22 13.91 -15.93
N ALA A 192 -4.53 13.24 -16.86
CA ALA A 192 -4.86 11.88 -17.28
C ALA A 192 -4.12 10.83 -16.44
N VAL A 193 -4.89 9.90 -15.87
CA VAL A 193 -4.37 8.73 -15.17
C VAL A 193 -4.69 7.46 -15.98
N ARG A 194 -3.70 6.57 -16.10
CA ARG A 194 -3.87 5.21 -16.61
C ARG A 194 -3.38 4.26 -15.54
N GLU A 195 -4.18 3.23 -15.28
CA GLU A 195 -3.93 2.32 -14.19
C GLU A 195 -4.27 0.88 -14.57
N GLU A 196 -3.39 -0.05 -14.19
CA GLU A 196 -3.68 -1.48 -14.11
C GLU A 196 -3.84 -1.81 -12.62
N GLU A 197 -5.04 -2.24 -12.21
CA GLU A 197 -5.40 -2.45 -10.81
C GLU A 197 -5.49 -3.93 -10.44
N GLY A 198 -5.25 -4.24 -9.17
CA GLY A 198 -5.65 -5.52 -8.59
C GLY A 198 -4.71 -6.70 -8.88
N LEU A 199 -3.45 -6.43 -9.25
CA LEU A 199 -2.44 -7.46 -9.38
C LEU A 199 -2.16 -8.12 -8.02
N ARG A 200 -2.40 -9.42 -7.90
CA ARG A 200 -2.42 -10.12 -6.61
C ARG A 200 -1.19 -10.99 -6.41
N LEU A 201 -0.45 -10.74 -5.33
CA LEU A 201 0.61 -11.62 -4.86
C LEU A 201 0.20 -12.33 -3.57
N GLU A 202 0.04 -13.64 -3.64
CA GLU A 202 -0.17 -14.48 -2.45
C GLU A 202 1.18 -14.97 -1.90
N SER A 203 1.54 -14.53 -0.70
CA SER A 203 2.81 -14.87 -0.06
C SER A 203 2.69 -16.07 0.88
N VAL A 204 3.36 -17.16 0.57
CA VAL A 204 3.44 -18.36 1.42
C VAL A 204 4.52 -18.16 2.47
N VAL A 205 4.13 -18.20 3.74
CA VAL A 205 5.09 -18.05 4.86
C VAL A 205 6.16 -19.14 4.83
N VAL A 206 7.42 -18.73 4.90
CA VAL A 206 8.56 -19.63 5.07
C VAL A 206 9.29 -19.30 6.38
N PRO A 207 8.99 -20.02 7.47
CA PRO A 207 9.73 -19.87 8.71
C PRO A 207 11.19 -20.27 8.52
N THR A 208 12.11 -19.49 9.08
CA THR A 208 13.44 -20.02 9.35
C THR A 208 13.33 -21.06 10.47
N PHE A 209 14.06 -22.16 10.34
CA PHE A 209 14.07 -23.22 11.33
C PHE A 209 15.46 -23.86 11.36
N LYS A 210 16.14 -23.76 12.49
CA LYS A 210 17.54 -24.19 12.67
C LYS A 210 17.66 -25.10 13.88
N VAL A 211 18.48 -26.13 13.74
CA VAL A 211 18.94 -26.96 14.87
C VAL A 211 20.08 -26.21 15.56
N VAL A 212 20.02 -26.11 16.87
CA VAL A 212 21.03 -25.42 17.69
C VAL A 212 21.75 -26.42 18.57
N GLY A 213 23.09 -26.40 18.54
CA GLY A 213 23.94 -27.28 19.36
C GLY A 213 24.48 -28.47 18.58
N ARG A 214 24.54 -29.63 19.25
CA ARG A 214 25.25 -30.83 18.76
C ARG A 214 24.54 -31.44 17.54
N LYS A 215 25.34 -31.89 16.55
CA LYS A 215 24.85 -32.52 15.31
C LYS A 215 24.51 -34.00 15.46
N MET A 216 25.12 -34.68 16.44
CA MET A 216 24.84 -36.07 16.79
C MET A 216 24.41 -36.14 18.25
N LEU A 217 23.26 -36.77 18.48
CA LEU A 217 22.65 -36.91 19.80
C LEU A 217 22.56 -38.37 20.19
N HIS A 218 22.35 -38.62 21.48
CA HIS A 218 22.06 -39.95 22.02
C HIS A 218 20.61 -40.01 22.50
N ASN A 219 20.06 -41.21 22.61
CA ASN A 219 18.77 -41.42 23.24
C ASN A 219 18.78 -40.83 24.67
N GLY A 220 17.66 -40.21 25.05
CA GLY A 220 17.53 -39.42 26.28
C GLY A 220 17.93 -37.94 26.14
N GLN A 221 18.66 -37.54 25.09
CA GLN A 221 19.08 -36.15 24.89
C GLN A 221 18.02 -35.29 24.19
N ASN A 222 18.19 -33.96 24.30
CA ASN A 222 17.31 -32.96 23.70
C ASN A 222 17.96 -32.32 22.46
N VAL A 223 17.21 -32.24 21.36
CA VAL A 223 17.51 -31.29 20.29
C VAL A 223 16.83 -29.95 20.59
N ARG A 224 17.56 -28.85 20.35
CA ARG A 224 17.05 -27.48 20.44
C ARG A 224 16.83 -26.92 19.05
N PHE A 225 15.72 -26.22 18.88
CA PHE A 225 15.39 -25.51 17.65
C PHE A 225 15.21 -24.02 17.92
N ARG A 226 15.66 -23.21 16.96
CA ARG A 226 15.35 -21.79 16.88
C ARG A 226 14.82 -21.48 15.49
N GLY A 227 13.83 -20.60 15.41
CA GLY A 227 13.30 -20.13 14.15
C GLY A 227 12.75 -18.72 14.25
N ARG A 228 12.33 -18.20 13.11
CA ARG A 228 11.70 -16.88 12.96
C ARG A 228 10.68 -16.95 11.83
N ILE A 229 9.52 -16.35 12.01
CA ILE A 229 8.55 -16.11 10.94
C ILE A 229 8.65 -14.64 10.48
N PRO A 230 8.39 -14.35 9.18
CA PRO A 230 8.42 -12.98 8.68
C PRO A 230 7.29 -12.14 9.29
N GLY A 231 7.53 -10.83 9.42
CA GLY A 231 6.49 -9.83 9.70
C GLY A 231 5.85 -9.34 8.40
N PRO A 232 4.84 -8.46 8.44
CA PRO A 232 4.31 -7.81 9.63
C PRO A 232 3.47 -8.75 10.49
N ASN A 233 3.11 -8.28 11.69
CA ASN A 233 2.20 -8.95 12.63
C ASN A 233 2.60 -10.39 13.00
N ALA A 234 3.91 -10.60 13.20
CA ALA A 234 4.45 -11.90 13.61
C ALA A 234 4.21 -12.23 15.10
N ASP A 235 3.93 -11.23 15.93
CA ASP A 235 3.80 -11.41 17.36
C ASP A 235 2.63 -12.34 17.73
N GLY A 236 2.86 -13.20 18.72
CA GLY A 236 1.86 -14.16 19.22
C GLY A 236 1.41 -15.23 18.23
N ARG A 237 1.91 -15.24 16.98
CA ARG A 237 1.47 -16.19 15.95
C ARG A 237 1.90 -17.61 16.31
N GLY A 238 0.97 -18.55 16.14
CA GLY A 238 1.16 -19.96 16.44
C GLY A 238 1.98 -20.69 15.38
N ILE A 239 2.95 -21.48 15.84
CA ILE A 239 3.79 -22.35 15.01
C ILE A 239 3.71 -23.77 15.56
N SER A 240 3.41 -24.72 14.67
CA SER A 240 3.48 -26.16 14.97
C SER A 240 4.85 -26.69 14.63
N LEU A 241 5.59 -27.18 15.63
CA LEU A 241 6.83 -27.91 15.41
C LEU A 241 6.51 -29.39 15.20
N GLN A 242 6.93 -29.92 14.07
CA GLN A 242 6.56 -31.26 13.63
C GLN A 242 7.78 -32.13 13.40
N ALA A 243 7.65 -33.41 13.73
CA ALA A 243 8.58 -34.47 13.39
C ALA A 243 7.90 -35.44 12.42
N ARG A 244 8.68 -36.04 11.52
CA ARG A 244 8.19 -37.07 10.61
C ARG A 244 8.18 -38.42 11.32
N ALA A 245 7.02 -39.05 11.39
CA ALA A 245 6.83 -40.40 11.94
C ALA A 245 6.27 -41.30 10.82
N GLY A 246 7.13 -42.14 10.25
CA GLY A 246 6.84 -42.87 9.02
C GLY A 246 6.50 -41.90 7.86
N ARG A 247 5.31 -42.06 7.27
CA ARG A 247 4.84 -41.19 6.18
C ARG A 247 4.10 -39.93 6.66
N LYS A 248 3.80 -39.80 7.95
CA LYS A 248 2.96 -38.71 8.48
C LYS A 248 3.78 -37.69 9.29
N TRP A 249 3.35 -36.44 9.24
CA TRP A 249 3.86 -35.40 10.12
C TRP A 249 3.09 -35.40 11.44
N ARG A 250 3.79 -35.41 12.56
CA ARG A 250 3.21 -35.34 13.91
C ARG A 250 3.71 -34.10 14.61
N THR A 251 2.78 -33.29 15.12
CA THR A 251 3.12 -32.13 15.95
C THR A 251 3.58 -32.63 17.31
N PHE A 252 4.81 -32.28 17.70
CA PHE A 252 5.33 -32.60 19.04
C PHE A 252 5.28 -31.40 19.97
N LYS A 253 5.22 -30.17 19.42
CA LYS A 253 5.12 -28.95 20.21
C LYS A 253 4.41 -27.85 19.43
N GLN A 254 3.58 -27.08 20.11
CA GLN A 254 3.07 -25.81 19.61
C GLN A 254 3.77 -24.68 20.36
N VAL A 255 4.20 -23.65 19.64
CA VAL A 255 4.88 -22.48 20.19
C VAL A 255 4.27 -21.22 19.60
N ARG A 256 4.51 -20.08 20.24
CA ARG A 256 4.18 -18.76 19.69
C ARG A 256 5.45 -18.02 19.36
N ALA A 257 5.38 -17.21 18.31
CA ALA A 257 6.41 -16.22 18.00
C ALA A 257 6.36 -15.07 19.01
N ASP A 258 7.52 -14.49 19.32
CA ASP A 258 7.63 -13.23 20.06
C ASP A 258 7.43 -12.02 19.14
N SER A 259 7.55 -10.81 19.69
CA SER A 259 7.40 -9.54 18.96
C SER A 259 8.38 -9.37 17.80
N ARG A 260 9.50 -10.10 17.79
CA ARG A 260 10.48 -10.11 16.69
C ARG A 260 10.22 -11.25 15.68
N GLY A 261 9.14 -11.99 15.88
CA GLY A 261 8.78 -13.17 15.11
C GLY A 261 9.57 -14.43 15.49
N GLU A 262 10.40 -14.39 16.54
CA GLU A 262 11.26 -15.50 16.93
C GLU A 262 10.50 -16.56 17.72
N PHE A 263 10.87 -17.82 17.52
CA PHE A 263 10.35 -18.94 18.31
C PHE A 263 11.43 -19.97 18.63
N ARG A 264 11.21 -20.71 19.72
CA ARG A 264 12.15 -21.74 20.21
C ARG A 264 11.41 -23.00 20.59
N GLY A 265 12.04 -24.16 20.35
CA GLY A 265 11.49 -25.47 20.65
C GLY A 265 12.54 -26.43 21.16
N LEU A 266 12.10 -27.44 21.89
CA LEU A 266 12.92 -28.57 22.33
C LEU A 266 12.17 -29.87 22.02
N TYR A 267 12.90 -30.91 21.68
CA TYR A 267 12.38 -32.26 21.54
C TYR A 267 13.35 -33.26 22.19
N ARG A 268 12.82 -34.14 23.05
CA ARG A 268 13.58 -35.19 23.71
C ARG A 268 13.42 -36.51 22.96
N PHE A 269 14.53 -37.17 22.66
CA PHE A 269 14.50 -38.54 22.13
C PHE A 269 14.38 -39.51 23.31
N THR A 270 13.39 -40.40 23.27
CA THR A 270 13.16 -41.39 24.35
C THR A 270 13.07 -42.82 23.84
N GLN A 271 12.86 -43.01 22.53
CA GLN A 271 12.67 -44.31 21.89
C GLN A 271 13.47 -44.34 20.59
N THR A 272 14.80 -44.35 20.72
CA THR A 272 15.72 -44.54 19.59
C THR A 272 16.50 -45.83 19.82
N PHE A 273 16.49 -46.72 18.83
CA PHE A 273 17.26 -47.96 18.83
C PHE A 273 18.24 -47.92 17.66
N GLY A 274 19.53 -48.17 17.93
CA GLY A 274 20.57 -48.05 16.90
C GLY A 274 20.70 -46.63 16.34
N LEU A 275 21.19 -46.50 15.12
CA LEU A 275 21.36 -45.21 14.46
C LEU A 275 20.06 -44.80 13.73
N ALA A 276 19.50 -43.64 14.07
CA ALA A 276 18.28 -43.13 13.46
C ALA A 276 18.42 -41.68 12.99
N GLN A 277 17.73 -41.34 11.89
CA GLN A 277 17.64 -39.97 11.38
C GLN A 277 16.20 -39.45 11.51
N TYR A 278 16.02 -38.36 12.26
CA TYR A 278 14.73 -37.72 12.45
C TYR A 278 14.63 -36.48 11.58
N THR A 279 13.50 -36.31 10.88
CA THR A 279 13.22 -35.13 10.06
C THR A 279 12.21 -34.23 10.75
N PHE A 280 12.51 -32.94 10.83
CA PHE A 280 11.71 -31.91 11.48
C PHE A 280 11.35 -30.77 10.54
N ARG A 281 10.23 -30.10 10.84
CA ARG A 281 9.85 -28.81 10.22
C ARG A 281 9.07 -27.93 11.20
N ALA A 282 9.09 -26.63 10.96
CA ALA A 282 8.12 -25.70 11.52
C ALA A 282 7.00 -25.47 10.51
N ARG A 283 5.73 -25.50 10.95
CA ARG A 283 4.56 -25.25 10.11
C ARG A 283 3.75 -24.11 10.70
N VAL A 284 3.35 -23.18 9.84
CA VAL A 284 2.43 -22.08 10.17
C VAL A 284 1.13 -22.29 9.41
N LYS A 285 0.01 -22.21 10.11
CA LYS A 285 -1.34 -22.25 9.52
C LYS A 285 -1.83 -20.84 9.25
N LYS A 286 -2.92 -20.70 8.49
CA LYS A 286 -3.61 -19.41 8.31
C LYS A 286 -4.07 -18.91 9.68
N GLN A 287 -3.83 -17.64 9.94
CA GLN A 287 -4.15 -16.96 11.18
C GLN A 287 -4.66 -15.56 10.85
N GLY A 288 -5.65 -15.06 11.60
CA GLY A 288 -6.19 -13.72 11.41
C GLY A 288 -5.11 -12.65 11.62
N ASN A 289 -5.17 -11.58 10.84
CA ASN A 289 -4.24 -10.44 10.87
C ASN A 289 -2.76 -10.83 10.67
N TYR A 290 -2.49 -11.98 10.07
CA TYR A 290 -1.17 -12.38 9.59
C TYR A 290 -1.24 -12.49 8.06
N PRO A 291 -0.65 -11.54 7.30
CA PRO A 291 -0.87 -11.40 5.85
C PRO A 291 -0.02 -12.38 5.06
N TYR A 292 -0.07 -13.65 5.44
CA TYR A 292 0.62 -14.74 4.81
C TYR A 292 -0.29 -15.96 4.69
N SER A 293 -0.10 -16.67 3.61
CA SER A 293 -0.73 -17.97 3.38
C SER A 293 0.03 -19.09 4.09
N PRO A 294 -0.64 -20.21 4.42
CA PRO A 294 -0.04 -21.32 5.16
C PRO A 294 1.21 -21.88 4.49
N GLY A 295 2.23 -22.19 5.29
CA GLY A 295 3.50 -22.66 4.79
C GLY A 295 4.33 -23.38 5.86
N HIS A 296 5.53 -23.79 5.48
CA HIS A 296 6.43 -24.52 6.38
C HIS A 296 7.89 -24.22 6.06
N SER A 297 8.75 -24.43 7.07
CA SER A 297 10.18 -24.26 6.92
C SER A 297 10.77 -25.33 6.00
N LEU A 298 11.98 -25.08 5.51
CA LEU A 298 12.84 -26.16 5.01
C LEU A 298 12.99 -27.27 6.07
N LEU A 299 13.19 -28.49 5.58
CA LEU A 299 13.36 -29.66 6.43
C LEU A 299 14.70 -29.63 7.16
N ARG A 300 14.72 -30.13 8.39
CA ARG A 300 15.94 -30.29 9.19
C ARG A 300 16.07 -31.73 9.65
N MET A 301 17.23 -32.32 9.40
CA MET A 301 17.54 -33.69 9.79
C MET A 301 18.44 -33.68 11.02
N VAL A 302 18.22 -34.61 11.93
CA VAL A 302 19.02 -34.80 13.16
C VAL A 302 19.31 -36.29 13.30
N THR A 303 20.58 -36.63 13.47
CA THR A 303 21.01 -38.02 13.67
C THR A 303 21.13 -38.32 15.16
N VAL A 304 20.56 -39.44 15.58
CA VAL A 304 20.50 -39.88 16.98
C VAL A 304 20.94 -41.32 17.09
N ARG A 305 21.76 -41.63 18.09
CA ARG A 305 22.19 -42.99 18.44
C ARG A 305 21.42 -43.49 19.66
N GLY A 306 20.88 -44.70 19.56
CA GLY A 306 20.21 -45.44 20.63
C GLY A 306 21.11 -45.77 21.80
#